data_AF-A0A954WBN8-F1
#
_entry.id   AF-A0A954WBN8-F1
#
_cell.length_a   1.000
_cell.length_b   1.000
_cell.length_c   1.000
_cell.angle_alpha   90.00
_cell.angle_beta   90.00
_cell.angle_gamma   90.00
#
_symmetry.space_group_name_H-M   'P 1'
#
loop_
_entity.id
_entity.type
_entity.pdbx_description
1 polymer ?
#
loop_
_entity_poly.entity_id
_entity_poly.type
_entity_poly.pdbx_seq_one_letter_code
_entity_poly.pdbx_strand_id
1 'polypeptide(L)'
;PPPPIVEPPPSDANPNATQMTENERDEVDGSGATESNEEAAIEGDGNVAETDPADEERLRKLEQQRAEAEQARLANATERAAAADRLKTIGVAVVLTSGHEAMAAIGQEFVKVGDVIDGWKVMAIQENGTVLLKPAE
;
A
#
# COMPACT_ATOMS: atom_id res chain seq x y z
N PRO A 1 18.49 -32.80 -24.83
CA PRO A 1 19.28 -31.55 -24.86
C PRO A 1 18.67 -30.56 -23.87
N PRO A 2 19.45 -29.75 -23.13
CA PRO A 2 18.86 -28.69 -22.31
C PRO A 2 18.31 -27.57 -23.23
N PRO A 3 17.28 -26.82 -22.80
CA PRO A 3 16.71 -25.73 -23.58
C PRO A 3 17.65 -24.51 -23.61
N PRO A 4 17.55 -23.64 -24.64
CA PRO A 4 18.41 -22.47 -24.78
C PRO A 4 18.07 -21.40 -23.72
N ILE A 5 19.11 -20.77 -23.18
CA ILE A 5 19.02 -19.62 -22.29
C ILE A 5 18.68 -18.40 -23.16
N VAL A 6 17.55 -17.74 -22.87
CA VAL A 6 17.16 -16.47 -23.50
C VAL A 6 17.60 -15.35 -22.56
N GLU A 7 18.59 -14.56 -22.99
CA GLU A 7 19.00 -13.35 -22.28
C GLU A 7 17.90 -12.27 -22.37
N PRO A 8 17.60 -11.54 -21.28
CA PRO A 8 16.67 -10.42 -21.33
C PRO A 8 17.28 -9.19 -22.02
N PRO A 9 16.47 -8.37 -22.71
CA PRO A 9 16.94 -7.16 -23.39
C PRO A 9 17.38 -6.06 -22.40
N PRO A 10 18.27 -5.14 -22.83
CA PRO A 10 18.83 -4.10 -21.97
C PRO A 10 17.76 -3.08 -21.54
N SER A 11 17.81 -2.72 -20.25
CA SER A 11 17.06 -1.62 -19.65
C SER A 11 17.64 -0.28 -20.09
N ASP A 12 17.04 0.37 -21.08
CA ASP A 12 17.19 1.81 -21.27
C ASP A 12 16.08 2.35 -22.18
N ALA A 13 15.04 2.93 -21.57
CA ALA A 13 14.18 3.96 -22.16
C ALA A 13 13.21 4.51 -21.10
N ASN A 14 13.68 5.41 -20.24
CA ASN A 14 12.80 6.31 -19.49
C ASN A 14 12.77 7.68 -20.20
N PRO A 15 11.66 8.09 -20.84
CA PRO A 15 11.59 9.33 -21.61
C PRO A 15 11.19 10.59 -20.80
N ASN A 16 11.03 10.53 -19.47
CA ASN A 16 10.60 11.71 -18.72
C ASN A 16 11.79 12.54 -18.18
N ALA A 17 12.45 13.26 -19.08
CA ALA A 17 13.32 14.38 -18.75
C ALA A 17 13.01 15.54 -19.70
N THR A 18 12.41 16.63 -19.19
CA THR A 18 12.18 17.99 -19.78
C THR A 18 10.85 18.55 -19.22
N GLN A 19 10.63 19.79 -18.75
CA GLN A 19 11.38 21.04 -18.53
C GLN A 19 10.50 21.97 -17.67
N MET A 20 11.15 22.86 -16.91
CA MET A 20 10.84 24.26 -16.50
C MET A 20 9.39 24.79 -16.44
N THR A 21 9.07 25.51 -15.36
CA THR A 21 8.64 26.94 -15.41
C THR A 21 8.88 27.63 -14.06
N GLU A 22 9.67 28.71 -14.11
CA GLU A 22 9.68 29.82 -13.15
C GLU A 22 8.29 30.44 -12.99
N ASN A 23 7.99 30.99 -11.81
CA ASN A 23 7.21 32.22 -11.73
C ASN A 23 7.56 33.02 -10.48
N GLU A 24 7.58 34.32 -10.71
CA GLU A 24 8.16 35.44 -9.97
C GLU A 24 7.62 35.71 -8.55
N ARG A 25 8.44 36.49 -7.85
CA ARG A 25 8.23 37.19 -6.59
C ARG A 25 7.16 38.29 -6.74
N ASP A 26 6.47 38.61 -5.65
CA ASP A 26 5.99 39.97 -5.40
C ASP A 26 5.85 40.28 -3.89
N GLU A 27 5.92 41.56 -3.58
CA GLU A 27 6.25 42.28 -2.34
C GLU A 27 5.26 42.10 -1.16
N VAL A 28 5.68 41.99 0.11
CA VAL A 28 6.03 43.01 1.13
C VAL A 28 4.98 44.10 1.39
N ASP A 29 4.23 43.95 2.49
CA ASP A 29 3.75 45.01 3.39
C ASP A 29 3.30 44.31 4.70
N GLY A 30 3.70 44.63 5.93
CA GLY A 30 4.25 45.87 6.46
C GLY A 30 3.27 46.56 7.42
N SER A 31 2.92 45.94 8.56
CA SER A 31 2.33 46.57 9.77
C SER A 31 1.97 45.46 10.78
N GLY A 32 2.22 45.51 12.08
CA GLY A 32 2.70 46.56 12.96
C GLY A 32 2.19 46.27 14.38
N ALA A 33 3.11 46.30 15.35
CA ALA A 33 2.95 46.52 16.80
C ALA A 33 2.17 45.48 17.65
N THR A 34 2.91 44.73 18.49
CA THR A 34 2.99 44.81 19.98
C THR A 34 1.80 44.10 20.67
N GLU A 35 1.96 43.21 21.65
CA GLU A 35 2.51 43.45 22.98
C GLU A 35 2.75 42.10 23.71
N SER A 36 3.58 42.16 24.75
CA SER A 36 3.61 41.26 25.91
C SER A 36 4.19 39.86 25.71
N ASN A 37 5.52 39.79 25.66
CA ASN A 37 6.22 38.61 26.16
C ASN A 37 6.62 38.91 27.62
N GLU A 38 5.73 38.58 28.54
CA GLU A 38 6.05 38.54 29.97
C GLU A 38 7.09 37.45 30.19
N GLU A 39 8.28 37.91 30.54
CA GLU A 39 9.42 37.14 31.00
C GLU A 39 9.05 36.48 32.34
N ALA A 40 8.45 35.29 32.28
CA ALA A 40 8.42 34.39 33.42
C ALA A 40 9.78 33.68 33.48
N ALA A 41 10.69 34.25 34.27
CA ALA A 41 11.84 33.53 34.80
C ALA A 41 11.33 32.32 35.58
N ILE A 42 11.28 31.15 34.93
CA ILE A 42 11.13 29.88 35.62
C ILE A 42 12.54 29.44 35.97
N GLU A 43 12.97 29.81 37.18
CA GLU A 43 13.96 29.04 37.93
C GLU A 43 13.41 27.61 38.09
N GLY A 44 13.67 26.79 37.07
CA GLY A 44 13.40 25.37 37.07
C GLY A 44 14.65 24.64 37.49
N ASP A 45 14.82 24.58 38.81
CA ASP A 45 15.71 23.68 39.54
C ASP A 45 15.79 22.30 38.83
N GLY A 46 17.01 21.79 38.68
CA GLY A 46 17.27 20.57 37.94
C GLY A 46 16.49 19.40 38.51
N ASN A 47 15.46 18.95 37.79
CA ASN A 47 14.90 17.63 38.02
C ASN A 47 15.23 16.78 36.81
N VAL A 48 16.29 15.98 36.97
CA VAL A 48 16.60 14.84 36.11
C VAL A 48 15.28 14.10 35.90
N ALA A 49 14.84 13.96 34.65
CA ALA A 49 13.66 13.18 34.32
C ALA A 49 13.89 11.76 34.86
N GLU A 50 13.36 11.45 36.04
CA GLU A 50 13.09 10.09 36.46
C GLU A 50 12.00 9.60 35.50
N THR A 51 12.41 9.05 34.37
CA THR A 51 11.55 8.16 33.59
C THR A 51 11.19 7.01 34.53
N ASP A 52 9.95 7.00 35.01
CA ASP A 52 9.40 5.91 35.80
C ASP A 52 9.66 4.61 35.01
N PRO A 53 10.28 3.57 35.59
CA PRO A 53 10.55 2.32 34.89
C PRO A 53 9.27 1.69 34.29
N ALA A 54 8.10 2.02 34.84
CA ALA A 54 6.81 1.61 34.28
C ALA A 54 6.48 2.29 32.94
N ASP A 55 6.95 3.52 32.70
CA ASP A 55 6.74 4.25 31.45
C ASP A 55 7.75 3.83 30.37
N GLU A 56 8.98 3.47 30.74
CA GLU A 56 9.94 2.84 29.81
C GLU A 56 9.47 1.46 29.34
N GLU A 57 8.89 0.66 30.23
CA GLU A 57 8.35 -0.66 29.89
C GLU A 57 7.10 -0.56 28.99
N ARG A 58 6.24 0.45 29.22
CA ARG A 58 5.11 0.77 28.31
C ARG A 58 5.57 1.25 26.95
N LEU A 59 6.62 2.08 26.88
CA LEU A 59 7.18 2.55 25.61
C LEU A 59 7.71 1.37 24.79
N ARG A 60 8.50 0.48 25.41
CA ARG A 60 9.01 -0.74 24.75
C ARG A 60 7.89 -1.65 24.28
N LYS A 61 6.83 -1.82 25.07
CA LYS A 61 5.68 -2.64 24.71
C LYS A 61 4.91 -2.05 23.52
N LEU A 62 4.74 -0.73 23.48
CA LEU A 62 4.10 -0.04 22.35
C LEU A 62 4.95 -0.07 21.08
N GLU A 63 6.28 0.09 21.21
CA GLU A 63 7.22 -0.05 20.09
C GLU A 63 7.21 -1.48 19.54
N GLN A 64 7.23 -2.48 20.41
CA GLN A 64 7.13 -3.88 20.02
C GLN A 64 5.80 -4.18 19.32
N GLN A 65 4.67 -3.69 19.85
CA GLN A 65 3.37 -3.82 19.20
C GLN A 65 3.30 -3.11 17.85
N ARG A 66 3.94 -1.94 17.72
CA ARG A 66 4.04 -1.25 16.42
C ARG A 66 4.88 -2.06 15.42
N ALA A 67 6.02 -2.59 15.85
CA ALA A 67 6.88 -3.41 15.00
C ALA A 67 6.16 -4.69 14.55
N GLU A 68 5.44 -5.36 15.45
CA GLU A 68 4.64 -6.54 15.14
C GLU A 68 3.47 -6.21 14.19
N ALA A 69 2.76 -5.11 14.41
CA ALA A 69 1.68 -4.65 13.55
C ALA A 69 2.18 -4.26 12.15
N GLU A 70 3.35 -3.63 12.07
CA GLU A 70 3.97 -3.24 10.81
C GLU A 70 4.46 -4.46 10.02
N GLN A 71 5.08 -5.43 10.69
CA GLN A 71 5.45 -6.71 10.08
C GLN A 71 4.23 -7.48 9.59
N ALA A 72 3.15 -7.55 10.37
CA ALA A 72 1.91 -8.18 9.94
C ALA A 72 1.30 -7.49 8.72
N ARG A 73 1.35 -6.14 8.67
CA ARG A 73 0.88 -5.37 7.51
C ARG A 73 1.69 -5.66 6.26
N LEU A 74 3.02 -5.71 6.39
CA LEU A 74 3.93 -6.02 5.27
C LEU A 74 3.73 -7.45 4.78
N ALA A 75 3.65 -8.43 5.69
CA ALA A 75 3.40 -9.83 5.34
C ALA A 75 2.09 -9.97 4.57
N ASN A 76 1.00 -9.37 5.07
CA ASN A 76 -0.30 -9.43 4.42
C ASN A 76 -0.31 -8.76 3.04
N ALA A 77 0.38 -7.62 2.88
CA ALA A 77 0.53 -6.97 1.58
C ALA A 77 1.30 -7.84 0.57
N THR A 78 2.35 -8.52 1.04
CA THR A 78 3.19 -9.39 0.21
C THR A 78 2.42 -10.64 -0.25
N GLU A 79 1.67 -11.27 0.67
CA GLU A 79 0.82 -12.42 0.36
C GLU A 79 -0.28 -12.07 -0.66
N ARG A 80 -0.92 -10.90 -0.51
CA ARG A 80 -1.94 -10.43 -1.47
C ARG A 80 -1.35 -10.18 -2.86
N ALA A 81 -0.16 -9.57 -2.94
CA ALA A 81 0.52 -9.35 -4.20
C ALA A 81 0.85 -10.68 -4.91
N ALA A 82 1.40 -11.64 -4.15
CA ALA A 82 1.68 -12.98 -4.67
C ALA A 82 0.41 -13.71 -5.14
N ALA A 83 -0.70 -13.57 -4.41
CA ALA A 83 -1.99 -14.14 -4.79
C ALA A 83 -2.53 -13.53 -6.11
N ALA A 84 -2.46 -12.21 -6.26
CA ALA A 84 -2.85 -11.54 -7.50
C ALA A 84 -2.02 -12.03 -8.70
N ASP A 85 -0.72 -12.21 -8.52
CA ASP A 85 0.16 -12.69 -9.58
C ASP A 85 -0.05 -14.16 -9.93
N ARG A 86 -0.39 -15.01 -8.95
CA ARG A 86 -0.85 -16.39 -9.22
C ARG A 86 -2.12 -16.38 -10.09
N LEU A 87 -3.12 -15.59 -9.73
CA LEU A 87 -4.38 -15.52 -10.48
C LEU A 87 -4.17 -15.02 -11.92
N LYS A 88 -3.30 -14.04 -12.13
CA LYS A 88 -2.91 -13.57 -13.48
C LYS A 88 -2.20 -14.66 -14.29
N THR A 89 -1.33 -15.43 -13.64
CA THR A 89 -0.55 -16.49 -14.28
C THR A 89 -1.44 -17.66 -14.69
N ILE A 90 -2.37 -18.05 -13.82
CA ILE A 90 -3.35 -19.11 -14.09
C ILE A 90 -4.33 -18.67 -15.19
N GLY A 91 -4.82 -17.43 -15.10
CA GLY A 91 -5.77 -16.85 -16.03
C GLY A 91 -7.15 -17.52 -15.99
N VAL A 92 -8.02 -17.07 -16.89
CA VAL A 92 -9.37 -17.63 -17.06
C VAL A 92 -9.36 -18.56 -18.26
N ALA A 93 -9.67 -19.84 -18.03
CA ALA A 93 -9.68 -20.85 -19.08
C ALA A 93 -10.96 -20.80 -19.91
N VAL A 94 -12.11 -20.62 -19.26
CA VAL A 94 -13.42 -20.53 -19.92
C VAL A 94 -14.40 -19.72 -19.07
N VAL A 95 -15.31 -19.02 -19.74
CA VAL A 95 -16.48 -18.39 -19.11
C VAL A 95 -17.74 -19.11 -19.57
N LEU A 96 -18.55 -19.52 -18.61
CA LEU A 96 -19.83 -20.18 -18.81
C LEU A 96 -20.94 -19.19 -18.44
N THR A 97 -21.75 -18.80 -19.41
CA THR A 97 -22.89 -17.91 -19.22
C THR A 97 -24.20 -18.67 -19.38
N SER A 98 -25.10 -18.54 -18.42
CA SER A 98 -26.45 -19.12 -18.47
C SER A 98 -27.47 -18.08 -18.03
N GLY A 99 -28.17 -17.46 -19.00
CA GLY A 99 -29.11 -16.38 -18.73
C GLY A 99 -28.39 -15.16 -18.14
N HIS A 100 -28.68 -14.84 -16.88
CA HIS A 100 -28.06 -13.74 -16.15
C HIS A 100 -26.89 -14.18 -15.23
N GLU A 101 -26.61 -15.49 -15.15
CA GLU A 101 -25.49 -16.01 -14.36
C GLU A 101 -24.25 -16.20 -15.25
N ALA A 102 -23.10 -15.78 -14.74
CA ALA A 102 -21.79 -16.06 -15.31
C ALA A 102 -20.91 -16.79 -14.30
N MET A 103 -20.13 -17.75 -14.79
CA MET A 103 -19.17 -18.52 -14.02
C MET A 103 -17.85 -18.60 -14.79
N ALA A 104 -16.73 -18.40 -14.12
CA ALA A 104 -15.40 -18.45 -14.71
C ALA A 104 -14.62 -19.65 -14.17
N ALA A 105 -13.93 -20.36 -15.05
CA ALA A 105 -12.95 -21.37 -14.66
C ALA A 105 -11.58 -20.70 -14.52
N ILE A 106 -11.06 -20.64 -13.30
CA ILE A 106 -9.73 -20.13 -12.98
C ILE A 106 -8.90 -21.31 -12.48
N GLY A 107 -8.01 -21.82 -13.32
CA GLY A 107 -7.26 -23.04 -13.03
C GLY A 107 -8.16 -24.27 -12.92
N GLN A 108 -8.24 -24.85 -11.73
CA GLN A 108 -9.12 -26.01 -11.44
C GLN A 108 -10.41 -25.62 -10.71
N GLU A 109 -10.57 -24.33 -10.37
CA GLU A 109 -11.72 -23.84 -9.62
C GLU A 109 -12.72 -23.16 -10.54
N PHE A 110 -14.00 -23.32 -10.22
CA PHE A 110 -15.09 -22.57 -10.85
C PHE A 110 -15.60 -21.53 -9.86
N VAL A 111 -15.58 -20.27 -10.28
CA VAL A 111 -15.99 -19.13 -9.45
C VAL A 111 -17.15 -18.38 -10.07
N LYS A 112 -18.06 -17.91 -9.22
CA LYS A 112 -19.17 -17.02 -9.57
C LYS A 112 -18.95 -15.63 -8.99
N VAL A 113 -19.75 -14.67 -9.44
CA VAL A 113 -19.79 -13.34 -8.82
C VAL A 113 -20.17 -13.45 -7.35
N GLY A 114 -19.33 -12.90 -6.48
CA GLY A 114 -19.48 -12.95 -5.02
C GLY A 114 -18.53 -13.91 -4.33
N ASP A 115 -17.99 -14.91 -5.03
CA ASP A 115 -17.06 -15.89 -4.47
C ASP A 115 -15.70 -15.26 -4.13
N VAL A 116 -14.95 -15.93 -3.26
CA VAL A 116 -13.60 -15.53 -2.88
C VAL A 116 -12.61 -16.60 -3.33
N ILE A 117 -11.62 -16.20 -4.12
CA ILE A 117 -10.52 -17.03 -4.59
C ILE A 117 -9.20 -16.38 -4.20
N ASP A 118 -8.32 -17.12 -3.53
CA ASP A 118 -6.97 -16.64 -3.16
C ASP A 118 -6.98 -15.30 -2.36
N GLY A 119 -8.04 -15.05 -1.56
CA GLY A 119 -8.22 -13.81 -0.81
C GLY A 119 -8.80 -12.63 -1.62
N TRP A 120 -9.23 -12.88 -2.85
CA TRP A 120 -9.85 -11.91 -3.75
C TRP A 120 -11.30 -12.26 -4.00
N LYS A 121 -12.19 -11.29 -3.82
CA LYS A 121 -13.61 -11.40 -4.13
C LYS A 121 -13.88 -11.12 -5.60
N VAL A 122 -14.62 -12.01 -6.25
CA VAL A 122 -15.09 -11.88 -7.62
C VAL A 122 -16.22 -10.85 -7.68
N MET A 123 -16.00 -9.77 -8.42
CA MET A 123 -16.95 -8.67 -8.57
C MET A 123 -17.77 -8.76 -9.85
N ALA A 124 -17.14 -9.21 -10.93
CA ALA A 124 -17.80 -9.38 -12.23
C ALA A 124 -17.03 -10.39 -13.07
N ILE A 125 -17.74 -11.07 -13.96
CA ILE A 125 -17.20 -11.97 -14.97
C ILE A 125 -17.70 -11.46 -16.32
N GLN A 126 -16.78 -11.06 -17.18
CA GLN A 126 -17.08 -10.57 -18.52
C GLN A 126 -16.99 -11.69 -19.55
N GLU A 127 -17.76 -11.58 -20.63
CA GLU A 127 -17.79 -12.57 -21.71
C GLU A 127 -16.45 -12.71 -22.45
N ASN A 128 -15.61 -11.67 -22.40
CA ASN A 128 -14.27 -11.67 -23.00
C ASN A 128 -13.22 -12.46 -22.18
N GLY A 129 -13.63 -13.14 -21.10
CA GLY A 129 -12.71 -13.87 -20.22
C GLY A 129 -12.06 -13.01 -19.14
N THR A 130 -12.46 -11.74 -18.97
CA THR A 130 -11.95 -10.88 -17.91
C THR A 130 -12.75 -11.06 -16.62
N VAL A 131 -12.07 -11.27 -15.51
CA VAL A 131 -12.68 -11.31 -14.17
C VAL A 131 -12.20 -10.10 -13.37
N LEU A 132 -13.15 -9.33 -12.86
CA LEU A 132 -12.86 -8.20 -11.97
C LEU A 132 -12.79 -8.71 -10.54
N LEU A 133 -11.66 -8.46 -9.88
CA LEU A 133 -11.36 -8.91 -8.54
C LEU A 133 -11.16 -7.69 -7.63
N LYS A 134 -11.63 -7.80 -6.39
CA LYS A 134 -11.26 -6.87 -5.30
C LYS A 134 -10.72 -7.65 -4.10
N PRO A 135 -9.89 -7.05 -3.23
CA PRO A 135 -9.49 -7.70 -1.99
C PRO A 135 -10.72 -8.11 -1.17
N ALA A 136 -10.72 -9.32 -0.62
CA ALA A 136 -11.72 -9.72 0.38
C ALA A 136 -11.44 -8.95 1.69
N GLU A 137 -12.47 -8.32 2.25
CA GLU A 137 -12.43 -7.61 3.54
C GLU A 137 -12.49 -8.58 4.71
#